data_AF-A0A0K1EIC2-F1
#
_entry.id   AF-A0A0K1EIC2-F1
#
_cell.length_a   1.000
_cell.length_b   1.000
_cell.length_c   1.000
_cell.angle_alpha   90.00
_cell.angle_beta   90.00
_cell.angle_gamma   90.00
#
_symmetry.space_group_name_H-M   'P 1'
#
loop_
_entity.id
_entity.type
_entity.pdbx_description
1 polymer ?
#
loop_
_entity_poly.entity_id
_entity_poly.type
_entity_poly.pdbx_seq_one_letter_code
_entity_poly.pdbx_strand_id
1 'polypeptide(L)'
;MDKPFRRILVAEAPVRFPGERRGRLLPCRVGVLPWSVEQNWLTIVVGTCFRFEPASARRPLLLDPMAPGPFHAGPSRPERPHIDDFVPLRLAVDLTVTGHVEIMPAPSGHLQARRLEVGLGERRSVVFVHAEAPGRIPLQPSATRTPEGRAIDLGPQPCHDGSTHRFHHDAEFVLDVYQAATPPLRYALDEMTALFLRGFWGDPDELVEIALPEFEPRALVDYTQASVRRGDVRLFFDGVAVDVDRGTVDITWRGLVETTATPHLDVDRIVIGWATPDQWQGDRRDAWDDVLRELPRGGFQWAVERDDVLRGEAPPPLGREALAMARFEACGHRNAAEPELEPEVAAAVAAELAEGRWPRAEVLARHGIDDYAWGIEERAWTQYLASVREGKEGGIGAAYREAFERASEALATPAEARITPAQYVTLAARLARGEGTRALAAAGLGLGGFGRVERRFRNEASQNAVVAAELKELRAREEARHDKRGLPPPSAGTSPGDAAAGGDGVQQARGDERDGEGSA
;
A
#
# COMPACT_ATOMS: atom_id res chain seq x y z
N MET A 1 -38.13 -4.06 8.14
CA MET A 1 -37.30 -4.46 6.98
C MET A 1 -35.91 -4.67 7.53
N ASP A 2 -35.42 -5.91 7.49
CA ASP A 2 -34.07 -6.20 7.94
C ASP A 2 -33.09 -5.48 7.02
N LYS A 3 -32.15 -4.72 7.58
CA LYS A 3 -31.11 -4.08 6.78
C LYS A 3 -30.30 -5.18 6.08
N PRO A 4 -29.96 -5.03 4.78
CA PRO A 4 -29.14 -6.02 4.11
C PRO A 4 -27.79 -6.15 4.83
N PHE A 5 -27.33 -7.38 5.00
CA PHE A 5 -26.01 -7.67 5.55
C PHE A 5 -24.93 -6.97 4.71
N ARG A 6 -24.07 -6.19 5.37
CA ARG A 6 -22.98 -5.43 4.75
C ARG A 6 -21.65 -5.95 5.26
N ARG A 7 -20.80 -6.48 4.39
CA ARG A 7 -19.44 -6.88 4.78
C ARG A 7 -18.59 -5.65 5.08
N ILE A 8 -17.60 -5.81 5.94
CA ILE A 8 -16.62 -4.75 6.26
C ILE A 8 -15.59 -4.68 5.14
N LEU A 9 -15.45 -3.51 4.51
CA LEU A 9 -14.45 -3.26 3.47
C LEU A 9 -13.06 -3.18 4.11
N VAL A 10 -12.07 -3.80 3.49
CA VAL A 10 -10.67 -3.71 3.87
C VAL A 10 -9.92 -2.98 2.76
N ALA A 11 -9.15 -1.97 3.13
CA ALA A 11 -8.25 -1.27 2.24
C ALA A 11 -6.81 -1.40 2.76
N GLU A 12 -5.91 -1.94 1.97
CA GLU A 12 -4.51 -2.18 2.32
C GLU A 12 -3.63 -1.15 1.60
N ALA A 13 -2.93 -0.29 2.35
CA ALA A 13 -2.00 0.66 1.77
C ALA A 13 -0.67 -0.02 1.41
N PRO A 14 -0.05 0.35 0.27
CA PRO A 14 1.29 -0.13 -0.04
C PRO A 14 2.34 0.51 0.86
N VAL A 15 3.46 -0.18 1.02
CA VAL A 15 4.65 0.30 1.74
C VAL A 15 5.70 0.76 0.76
N ARG A 16 6.31 1.90 1.04
CA ARG A 16 7.51 2.36 0.35
C ARG A 16 8.73 2.06 1.22
N PHE A 17 9.55 1.11 0.77
CA PHE A 17 10.80 0.80 1.45
C PHE A 17 11.80 1.95 1.29
N PRO A 18 12.68 2.21 2.27
CA PRO A 18 13.70 3.25 2.16
C PRO A 18 14.52 3.13 0.88
N GLY A 19 14.57 4.21 0.09
CA GLY A 19 15.29 4.27 -1.18
C GLY A 19 14.55 3.67 -2.38
N GLU A 20 13.40 3.03 -2.18
CA GLU A 20 12.55 2.59 -3.28
C GLU A 20 11.58 3.69 -3.72
N ARG A 21 11.40 3.83 -5.04
CA ARG A 21 10.41 4.76 -5.61
C ARG A 21 9.01 4.16 -5.67
N ARG A 22 8.90 2.84 -5.81
CA ARG A 22 7.60 2.18 -5.97
C ARG A 22 7.14 1.63 -4.64
N GLY A 23 5.90 1.93 -4.28
CA GLY A 23 5.22 1.25 -3.21
C GLY A 23 5.02 -0.23 -3.58
N ARG A 24 5.01 -1.10 -2.57
CA ARG A 24 4.69 -2.51 -2.71
C ARG A 24 3.63 -2.89 -1.69
N LEU A 25 2.63 -3.65 -2.11
CA LEU A 25 1.73 -4.29 -1.15
C LEU A 25 2.51 -5.32 -0.34
N LEU A 26 2.26 -5.34 0.97
CA LEU A 26 2.76 -6.38 1.86
C LEU A 26 1.65 -7.43 1.98
N PRO A 27 1.73 -8.55 1.25
CA PRO A 27 0.60 -9.45 1.11
C PRO A 27 0.04 -9.89 2.46
N CYS A 28 -1.20 -9.48 2.73
CA CYS A 28 -1.86 -9.78 3.99
C CYS A 28 -3.29 -10.28 3.77
N ARG A 29 -3.82 -10.97 4.77
CA ARG A 29 -5.25 -11.22 4.93
C ARG A 29 -5.72 -10.49 6.18
N VAL A 30 -6.94 -9.96 6.10
CA VAL A 30 -7.57 -9.27 7.21
C VAL A 30 -8.84 -10.00 7.59
N GLY A 31 -8.86 -10.52 8.80
CA GLY A 31 -9.98 -11.21 9.41
C GLY A 31 -10.68 -10.32 10.43
N VAL A 32 -11.96 -10.54 10.65
CA VAL A 32 -12.73 -9.87 11.70
C VAL A 32 -13.53 -10.86 12.55
N LEU A 33 -13.58 -10.63 13.86
CA LEU A 33 -14.35 -11.45 14.80
C LEU A 33 -15.14 -10.55 15.76
N PRO A 34 -16.48 -10.52 15.67
CA PRO A 34 -17.33 -9.92 16.70
C PRO A 34 -17.31 -10.76 17.97
N TRP A 35 -17.24 -10.11 19.13
CA TRP A 35 -17.37 -10.76 20.43
C TRP A 35 -17.81 -9.75 21.50
N SER A 36 -18.08 -10.21 22.72
CA SER A 36 -18.39 -9.29 23.82
C SER A 36 -17.86 -9.75 25.16
N VAL A 37 -17.35 -8.81 25.94
CA VAL A 37 -17.10 -8.90 27.39
C VAL A 37 -17.45 -7.55 27.98
N GLU A 38 -18.58 -7.49 28.71
CA GLU A 38 -19.25 -6.25 29.19
C GLU A 38 -19.73 -5.27 28.09
N GLN A 39 -18.96 -5.14 27.01
CA GLN A 39 -19.13 -4.29 25.83
C GLN A 39 -18.98 -5.14 24.57
N ASN A 40 -19.39 -4.61 23.42
CA ASN A 40 -19.21 -5.29 22.14
C ASN A 40 -17.89 -4.86 21.50
N TRP A 41 -17.13 -5.85 21.07
CA TRP A 41 -15.80 -5.69 20.51
C TRP A 41 -15.75 -6.30 19.11
N LEU A 42 -14.90 -5.74 18.28
CA LEU A 42 -14.46 -6.31 17.02
C LEU A 42 -12.96 -6.56 17.10
N THR A 43 -12.56 -7.83 17.04
CA THR A 43 -11.16 -8.19 16.84
C THR A 43 -10.83 -8.07 15.37
N ILE A 44 -9.78 -7.32 15.06
CA ILE A 44 -9.18 -7.21 13.73
C ILE A 44 -7.93 -8.09 13.74
N VAL A 45 -7.86 -9.03 12.82
CA VAL A 45 -6.76 -10.00 12.69
C VAL A 45 -6.05 -9.71 11.38
N VAL A 46 -4.75 -9.46 11.41
CA VAL A 46 -3.93 -9.31 10.19
C VAL A 46 -2.96 -10.48 10.15
N GLY A 47 -3.06 -11.30 9.11
CA GLY A 47 -2.16 -12.44 8.88
C GLY A 47 -1.29 -12.19 7.65
N THR A 48 0.01 -12.38 7.79
CA THR A 48 0.98 -12.39 6.68
C THR A 48 1.79 -13.66 6.71
N CYS A 49 2.34 -14.02 5.55
CA CYS A 49 3.23 -15.16 5.42
C CYS A 49 4.54 -14.70 4.81
N PHE A 50 5.63 -15.26 5.32
CA PHE A 50 6.96 -15.01 4.80
C PHE A 50 7.67 -16.33 4.52
N ARG A 51 8.52 -16.32 3.51
CA ARG A 51 9.45 -17.40 3.22
C ARG A 51 10.83 -17.06 3.76
N PHE A 52 11.54 -18.07 4.26
CA PHE A 52 12.95 -17.98 4.58
C PHE A 52 13.70 -19.17 3.95
N GLU A 53 14.96 -18.94 3.59
CA GLU A 53 15.85 -19.97 3.08
C GLU A 53 16.92 -20.30 4.13
N PRO A 54 16.85 -21.45 4.82
CA PRO A 54 17.79 -21.81 5.88
C PRO A 54 19.26 -21.76 5.41
N ALA A 55 19.49 -22.21 4.18
CA ALA A 55 20.80 -22.29 3.55
C ALA A 55 21.39 -20.93 3.09
N SER A 56 20.64 -19.83 3.20
CA SER A 56 21.15 -18.50 2.83
C SER A 56 22.36 -18.14 3.69
N ALA A 57 23.34 -17.45 3.14
CA ALA A 57 24.55 -17.04 3.87
C ALA A 57 24.35 -15.79 4.74
N ARG A 58 23.23 -15.05 4.58
CA ARG A 58 22.95 -13.83 5.35
C ARG A 58 22.44 -14.17 6.75
N ARG A 59 22.87 -13.42 7.77
CA ARG A 59 22.39 -13.54 9.15
C ARG A 59 22.21 -12.12 9.73
N PRO A 60 21.06 -11.79 10.35
CA PRO A 60 19.83 -12.60 10.39
C PRO A 60 19.25 -12.85 8.99
N LEU A 61 18.49 -13.93 8.83
CA LEU A 61 17.75 -14.20 7.59
C LEU A 61 16.68 -13.13 7.40
N LEU A 62 16.62 -12.59 6.19
CA LEU A 62 15.54 -11.70 5.77
C LEU A 62 14.33 -12.54 5.36
N LEU A 63 13.16 -12.06 5.74
CA LEU A 63 11.88 -12.64 5.39
C LEU A 63 11.42 -12.11 4.03
N ASP A 64 11.20 -13.00 3.07
CA ASP A 64 10.61 -12.67 1.78
C ASP A 64 9.07 -12.71 1.91
N PRO A 65 8.34 -11.60 1.70
CA PRO A 65 6.89 -11.63 1.75
C PRO A 65 6.30 -12.58 0.71
N MET A 66 5.29 -13.37 1.10
CA MET A 66 4.54 -14.22 0.19
C MET A 66 3.04 -14.13 0.45
N ALA A 67 2.23 -14.59 -0.51
CA ALA A 67 0.79 -14.58 -0.35
C ALA A 67 0.39 -15.45 0.87
N PRO A 68 -0.36 -14.91 1.84
CA PRO A 68 -0.73 -15.67 3.04
C PRO A 68 -1.69 -16.82 2.72
N GLY A 69 -1.50 -17.91 3.45
CA GLY A 69 -2.41 -19.05 3.46
C GLY A 69 -3.83 -18.65 3.91
N PRO A 70 -4.83 -19.51 3.69
CA PRO A 70 -6.16 -19.27 4.27
C PRO A 70 -6.05 -19.24 5.79
N PHE A 71 -6.82 -18.35 6.43
CA PHE A 71 -6.98 -18.41 7.87
C PHE A 71 -7.57 -19.76 8.31
N HIS A 72 -7.35 -20.11 9.57
CA HIS A 72 -7.92 -21.28 10.23
C HIS A 72 -8.90 -20.84 11.32
N ALA A 73 -9.99 -21.60 11.49
CA ALA A 73 -11.00 -21.36 12.51
C ALA A 73 -11.38 -22.66 13.21
N GLY A 74 -11.42 -22.63 14.54
CA GLY A 74 -11.73 -23.77 15.38
C GLY A 74 -10.50 -24.62 15.76
N PRO A 75 -10.71 -25.77 16.41
CA PRO A 75 -9.61 -26.58 16.92
C PRO A 75 -8.71 -27.08 15.79
N SER A 76 -7.40 -26.98 16.00
CA SER A 76 -6.37 -27.46 15.07
C SER A 76 -6.54 -28.95 14.80
N ARG A 77 -6.40 -29.36 13.54
CA ARG A 77 -6.41 -30.78 13.16
C ARG A 77 -4.99 -31.36 13.31
N PRO A 78 -4.82 -32.58 13.83
CA PRO A 78 -3.49 -33.18 13.99
C PRO A 78 -2.68 -33.29 12.70
N GLU A 79 -3.35 -33.44 11.55
CA GLU A 79 -2.68 -33.60 10.25
C GLU A 79 -2.18 -32.27 9.66
N ARG A 80 -2.75 -31.14 10.10
CA ARG A 80 -2.40 -29.78 9.68
C ARG A 80 -2.56 -28.83 10.86
N PRO A 81 -1.65 -28.90 11.83
CA PRO A 81 -1.77 -28.10 13.04
C PRO A 81 -1.56 -26.62 12.66
N HIS A 82 -2.59 -25.81 12.89
CA HIS A 82 -2.60 -24.37 12.63
C HIS A 82 -3.23 -23.63 13.81
N ILE A 83 -2.70 -22.46 14.15
CA ILE A 83 -3.25 -21.61 15.22
C ILE A 83 -4.68 -21.18 14.82
N ASP A 84 -5.63 -21.17 15.75
CA ASP A 84 -6.97 -20.60 15.49
C ASP A 84 -6.85 -19.09 15.32
N ASP A 85 -7.10 -18.60 14.11
CA ASP A 85 -7.00 -17.18 13.78
C ASP A 85 -8.23 -16.41 14.24
N PHE A 86 -9.32 -17.07 14.65
CA PHE A 86 -10.57 -16.44 15.07
C PHE A 86 -10.85 -16.66 16.55
N VAL A 87 -9.91 -16.20 17.38
CA VAL A 87 -10.09 -16.01 18.82
C VAL A 87 -10.18 -14.51 19.16
N PRO A 88 -10.92 -14.13 20.24
CA PRO A 88 -11.05 -12.76 20.70
C PRO A 88 -9.72 -12.03 20.91
N LEU A 89 -8.85 -12.62 21.74
CA LEU A 89 -7.57 -12.04 22.14
C LEU A 89 -6.66 -13.14 22.68
N ARG A 90 -5.35 -13.01 22.48
CA ARG A 90 -4.33 -13.72 23.24
C ARG A 90 -3.58 -12.75 24.15
N LEU A 91 -3.24 -13.21 25.36
CA LEU A 91 -2.53 -12.38 26.35
C LEU A 91 -1.00 -12.44 26.23
N ALA A 92 -0.50 -13.30 25.36
CA ALA A 92 0.90 -13.59 25.10
C ALA A 92 1.02 -14.06 23.65
N VAL A 93 2.22 -13.99 23.09
CA VAL A 93 2.48 -14.39 21.73
C VAL A 93 2.72 -15.88 21.64
N ASP A 94 1.90 -16.55 20.85
CA ASP A 94 2.02 -17.99 20.61
C ASP A 94 3.11 -18.27 19.57
N LEU A 95 4.15 -19.01 19.96
CA LEU A 95 5.10 -19.60 19.01
C LEU A 95 4.77 -21.08 18.79
N THR A 96 4.56 -21.46 17.54
CA THR A 96 4.37 -22.85 17.16
C THR A 96 5.34 -23.26 16.05
N VAL A 97 5.79 -24.50 16.07
CA VAL A 97 6.69 -25.08 15.06
C VAL A 97 6.17 -26.42 14.61
N THR A 98 6.06 -26.57 13.30
CA THR A 98 5.53 -27.75 12.62
C THR A 98 6.52 -28.20 11.55
N GLY A 99 6.39 -29.44 11.09
CA GLY A 99 7.29 -30.05 10.09
C GLY A 99 8.03 -31.26 10.65
N HIS A 100 9.20 -31.56 10.09
CA HIS A 100 9.99 -32.72 10.44
C HIS A 100 11.46 -32.36 10.69
N VAL A 101 12.14 -33.22 11.44
CA VAL A 101 13.59 -33.21 11.60
C VAL A 101 14.16 -34.55 11.17
N GLU A 102 15.27 -34.53 10.45
CA GLU A 102 15.96 -35.74 10.02
C GLU A 102 16.87 -36.27 11.13
N ILE A 103 16.65 -37.52 11.52
CA ILE A 103 17.51 -38.23 12.48
C ILE A 103 18.22 -39.35 11.74
N MET A 104 19.55 -39.24 11.67
CA MET A 104 20.43 -40.24 11.07
C MET A 104 21.05 -41.11 12.15
N PRO A 105 21.27 -42.42 11.89
CA PRO A 105 21.95 -43.27 12.84
C PRO A 105 23.42 -42.90 12.91
N ALA A 106 23.99 -42.92 14.12
CA ALA A 106 25.44 -42.88 14.28
C ALA A 106 26.09 -44.09 13.58
N PRO A 107 27.42 -44.09 13.33
CA PRO A 107 28.11 -45.26 12.77
C PRO A 107 27.91 -46.55 13.56
N SER A 108 27.57 -46.46 14.86
CA SER A 108 27.22 -47.58 15.73
C SER A 108 25.81 -48.16 15.48
N GLY A 109 25.00 -47.53 14.63
CA GLY A 109 23.58 -47.82 14.45
C GLY A 109 22.67 -47.23 15.53
N HIS A 110 23.22 -46.59 16.57
CA HIS A 110 22.43 -45.95 17.62
C HIS A 110 21.80 -44.65 17.13
N LEU A 111 20.51 -44.45 17.44
CA LEU A 111 19.80 -43.21 17.19
C LEU A 111 19.98 -42.28 18.39
N GLN A 112 20.72 -41.19 18.20
CA GLN A 112 20.86 -40.16 19.22
C GLN A 112 19.66 -39.21 19.14
N ALA A 113 19.09 -38.88 20.31
CA ALA A 113 18.05 -37.85 20.38
C ALA A 113 18.59 -36.52 19.85
N ARG A 114 17.81 -35.87 19.00
CA ARG A 114 18.19 -34.60 18.38
C ARG A 114 17.81 -33.45 19.30
N ARG A 115 18.79 -32.64 19.70
CA ARG A 115 18.55 -31.43 20.49
C ARG A 115 18.15 -30.28 19.57
N LEU A 116 17.02 -29.66 19.87
CA LEU A 116 16.50 -28.46 19.21
C LEU A 116 16.50 -27.30 20.20
N GLU A 117 16.74 -26.09 19.70
CA GLU A 117 16.42 -24.85 20.42
C GLU A 117 15.48 -24.02 19.56
N VAL A 118 14.40 -23.52 20.16
CA VAL A 118 13.45 -22.64 19.51
C VAL A 118 13.12 -21.48 20.44
N GLY A 119 12.97 -20.27 19.91
CA GLY A 119 12.36 -19.20 20.67
C GLY A 119 12.33 -17.84 19.99
N LEU A 120 11.80 -16.86 20.72
CA LEU A 120 11.73 -15.46 20.32
C LEU A 120 12.61 -14.62 21.24
N GLY A 121 13.43 -13.75 20.63
CA GLY A 121 14.40 -12.90 21.31
C GLY A 121 15.40 -13.69 22.16
N GLU A 122 15.61 -13.25 23.40
CA GLU A 122 16.60 -13.87 24.28
C GLU A 122 16.13 -15.20 24.87
N ARG A 123 14.82 -15.45 24.89
CA ARG A 123 14.23 -16.59 25.59
C ARG A 123 14.10 -17.80 24.67
N ARG A 124 14.79 -18.88 25.02
CA ARG A 124 14.87 -20.11 24.21
C ARG A 124 14.40 -21.33 24.99
N SER A 125 13.63 -22.16 24.32
CA SER A 125 13.14 -23.44 24.80
C SER A 125 13.95 -24.57 24.16
N VAL A 126 14.46 -25.47 24.98
CA VAL A 126 15.22 -26.66 24.52
C VAL A 126 14.26 -27.85 24.44
N VAL A 127 14.28 -28.54 23.31
CA VAL A 127 13.45 -29.75 23.08
C VAL A 127 14.32 -30.85 22.51
N PHE A 128 14.03 -32.09 22.88
CA PHE A 128 14.68 -33.28 22.35
C PHE A 128 13.70 -34.07 21.48
N VAL A 129 14.12 -34.41 20.25
CA VAL A 129 13.37 -35.28 19.35
C VAL A 129 13.95 -36.68 19.41
N HIS A 130 13.11 -37.64 19.78
CA HIS A 130 13.44 -39.06 19.86
C HIS A 130 12.83 -39.81 18.69
N ALA A 131 13.52 -40.84 18.22
CA ALA A 131 13.06 -41.69 17.13
C ALA A 131 13.35 -43.16 17.40
N GLU A 132 12.41 -44.02 16.98
CA GLU A 132 12.57 -45.48 17.02
C GLU A 132 13.27 -46.02 15.77
N ALA A 133 13.24 -45.25 14.67
CA ALA A 133 13.88 -45.56 13.40
C ALA A 133 14.51 -44.28 12.80
N PRO A 134 15.58 -44.37 12.00
CA PRO A 134 16.12 -43.22 11.30
C PRO A 134 15.15 -42.69 10.24
N GLY A 135 15.27 -41.41 9.91
CA GLY A 135 14.48 -40.76 8.86
C GLY A 135 13.89 -39.42 9.30
N ARG A 136 12.80 -39.01 8.63
CA ARG A 136 12.08 -37.77 8.92
C ARG A 136 11.11 -37.98 10.07
N ILE A 137 11.36 -37.34 11.20
CA ILE A 137 10.61 -37.50 12.44
C ILE A 137 9.72 -36.27 12.62
N PRO A 138 8.40 -36.44 12.78
CA PRO A 138 7.49 -35.32 12.92
C PRO A 138 7.70 -34.59 14.25
N LEU A 139 7.57 -33.26 14.23
CA LEU A 139 7.61 -32.41 15.42
C LEU A 139 6.27 -32.49 16.17
N GLN A 140 5.96 -33.66 16.73
CA GLN A 140 4.72 -33.95 17.45
C GLN A 140 4.99 -34.58 18.82
N PRO A 141 4.04 -34.50 19.78
CA PRO A 141 4.22 -34.98 21.15
C PRO A 141 4.67 -36.43 21.29
N SER A 142 4.43 -37.29 20.30
CA SER A 142 4.93 -38.67 20.29
C SER A 142 6.46 -38.73 20.27
N ALA A 143 7.13 -37.79 19.59
CA ALA A 143 8.57 -37.75 19.37
C ALA A 143 9.31 -36.64 20.16
N THR A 144 8.63 -35.58 20.58
CA THR A 144 9.24 -34.42 21.25
C THR A 144 9.17 -34.50 22.77
N ARG A 145 10.29 -34.17 23.44
CA ARG A 145 10.43 -34.20 24.91
C ARG A 145 11.13 -32.94 25.45
N THR A 146 10.77 -32.49 26.64
CA THR A 146 11.53 -31.49 27.40
C THR A 146 12.84 -32.09 27.94
N PRO A 147 13.80 -31.28 28.45
CA PRO A 147 15.00 -31.80 29.10
C PRO A 147 14.72 -32.75 30.27
N GLU A 148 13.57 -32.60 30.92
CA GLU A 148 13.10 -33.46 32.02
C GLU A 148 12.39 -34.73 31.51
N GLY A 149 12.34 -34.97 30.20
CA GLY A 149 11.74 -36.15 29.59
C GLY A 149 10.21 -36.11 29.46
N ARG A 150 9.57 -34.95 29.66
CA ARG A 150 8.11 -34.81 29.50
C ARG A 150 7.76 -34.61 28.04
N ALA A 151 6.66 -35.21 27.55
CA ALA A 151 6.16 -34.89 26.21
C ALA A 151 5.80 -33.40 26.10
N ILE A 152 6.15 -32.78 24.98
CA ILE A 152 5.85 -31.37 24.69
C ILE A 152 5.30 -31.25 23.28
N ASP A 153 4.24 -30.48 23.09
CA ASP A 153 3.74 -30.15 21.76
C ASP A 153 4.42 -28.87 21.27
N LEU A 154 5.11 -28.95 20.13
CA LEU A 154 5.65 -27.77 19.46
C LEU A 154 4.60 -27.11 18.56
N GLY A 155 3.55 -27.84 18.17
CA GLY A 155 2.45 -27.32 17.39
C GLY A 155 1.40 -26.61 18.25
N PRO A 156 0.39 -26.00 17.60
CA PRO A 156 -0.78 -25.46 18.28
C PRO A 156 -1.56 -26.56 19.01
N GLN A 157 -1.83 -26.32 20.29
CA GLN A 157 -2.74 -27.08 21.13
C GLN A 157 -4.18 -26.66 20.87
N PRO A 158 -5.16 -27.56 21.07
CA PRO A 158 -6.56 -27.18 21.07
C PRO A 158 -6.82 -26.10 22.13
N CYS A 159 -7.27 -24.92 21.69
CA CYS A 159 -7.72 -23.85 22.57
C CYS A 159 -9.26 -23.81 22.65
N HIS A 160 -9.79 -22.98 23.54
CA HIS A 160 -11.25 -22.83 23.71
C HIS A 160 -11.90 -22.31 22.42
N ASP A 161 -12.89 -23.03 21.90
CA ASP A 161 -13.74 -22.54 20.82
C ASP A 161 -14.87 -21.68 21.40
N GLY A 162 -14.68 -20.35 21.35
CA GLY A 162 -15.67 -19.40 21.86
C GLY A 162 -17.02 -19.43 21.14
N SER A 163 -17.14 -20.15 20.01
CA SER A 163 -18.39 -20.21 19.24
C SER A 163 -19.52 -20.96 19.96
N THR A 164 -19.22 -21.83 20.93
CA THR A 164 -20.25 -22.49 21.76
C THR A 164 -21.09 -21.49 22.55
N HIS A 165 -20.50 -20.33 22.88
CA HIS A 165 -21.14 -19.22 23.57
C HIS A 165 -21.33 -18.00 22.67
N ARG A 166 -21.17 -18.17 21.34
CA ARG A 166 -21.21 -17.08 20.35
C ARG A 166 -20.27 -15.93 20.69
N PHE A 167 -19.13 -16.25 21.32
CA PHE A 167 -18.14 -15.29 21.80
C PHE A 167 -18.70 -14.22 22.76
N HIS A 168 -19.74 -14.58 23.53
CA HIS A 168 -20.19 -13.79 24.67
C HIS A 168 -19.54 -14.33 25.95
N HIS A 169 -18.79 -13.46 26.63
CA HIS A 169 -18.04 -13.79 27.83
C HIS A 169 -18.48 -12.94 29.02
N ASP A 170 -18.48 -13.55 30.20
CA ASP A 170 -18.62 -12.83 31.45
C ASP A 170 -17.35 -12.00 31.74
N ALA A 171 -17.46 -10.96 32.57
CA ALA A 171 -16.34 -10.08 32.94
C ALA A 171 -15.15 -10.82 33.57
N GLU A 172 -15.41 -11.93 34.27
CA GLU A 172 -14.39 -12.76 34.94
C GLU A 172 -13.81 -13.84 34.01
N PHE A 173 -14.16 -13.84 32.72
CA PHE A 173 -13.69 -14.85 31.78
C PHE A 173 -12.18 -14.77 31.58
N VAL A 174 -11.49 -15.90 31.78
CA VAL A 174 -10.03 -15.98 31.69
C VAL A 174 -9.61 -16.16 30.24
N LEU A 175 -9.07 -15.11 29.61
CA LEU A 175 -8.68 -15.12 28.19
C LEU A 175 -7.48 -16.05 27.87
N ASP A 176 -6.73 -16.53 28.87
CA ASP A 176 -5.61 -17.46 28.65
C ASP A 176 -6.04 -18.79 27.99
N VAL A 177 -7.34 -19.13 28.06
CA VAL A 177 -7.89 -20.32 27.39
C VAL A 177 -7.83 -20.24 25.85
N TYR A 178 -7.56 -19.06 25.29
CA TYR A 178 -7.38 -18.85 23.85
C TYR A 178 -5.96 -19.07 23.36
N GLN A 179 -5.01 -19.28 24.27
CA GLN A 179 -3.64 -19.62 23.90
C GLN A 179 -3.57 -21.01 23.28
N ALA A 180 -2.92 -21.08 22.12
CA ALA A 180 -2.67 -22.31 21.39
C ALA A 180 -1.26 -22.85 21.66
N ALA A 181 -0.26 -22.02 22.00
CA ALA A 181 1.07 -22.54 22.29
C ALA A 181 1.13 -23.17 23.69
N THR A 182 2.01 -24.17 23.84
CA THR A 182 2.32 -24.73 25.17
C THR A 182 3.07 -23.68 26.01
N PRO A 183 2.96 -23.65 27.35
CA PRO A 183 3.45 -22.51 28.14
C PRO A 183 4.92 -22.07 27.92
N PRO A 184 5.91 -22.98 27.74
CA PRO A 184 7.28 -22.62 27.37
C PRO A 184 7.44 -21.85 26.05
N LEU A 185 6.40 -21.84 25.20
CA LEU A 185 6.37 -21.21 23.89
C LEU A 185 5.39 -20.01 23.84
N ARG A 186 4.97 -19.47 25.00
CA ARG A 186 4.12 -18.27 25.11
C ARG A 186 4.93 -17.05 25.54
N TYR A 187 5.18 -16.11 24.66
CA TYR A 187 6.13 -15.01 24.85
C TYR A 187 5.45 -13.70 25.24
N ALA A 188 6.12 -12.87 26.04
CA ALA A 188 5.68 -11.50 26.25
C ALA A 188 6.00 -10.66 25.00
N LEU A 189 5.21 -9.63 24.75
CA LEU A 189 5.33 -8.82 23.53
C LEU A 189 6.69 -8.10 23.41
N ASP A 190 7.28 -7.70 24.54
CA ASP A 190 8.57 -7.02 24.61
C ASP A 190 9.78 -7.94 24.42
N GLU A 191 9.59 -9.26 24.44
CA GLU A 191 10.63 -10.24 24.18
C GLU A 191 10.90 -10.44 22.67
N MET A 192 10.11 -9.83 21.78
CA MET A 192 10.07 -10.15 20.36
C MET A 192 11.04 -9.33 19.52
N THR A 193 12.26 -9.83 19.32
CA THR A 193 13.25 -9.18 18.45
C THR A 193 13.64 -10.02 17.23
N ALA A 194 13.77 -11.33 17.38
CA ALA A 194 14.09 -12.27 16.31
C ALA A 194 13.56 -13.68 16.64
N LEU A 195 13.38 -14.51 15.62
CA LEU A 195 13.06 -15.93 15.75
C LEU A 195 14.34 -16.75 15.66
N PHE A 196 14.56 -17.63 16.63
CA PHE A 196 15.73 -18.52 16.71
C PHE A 196 15.31 -19.97 16.52
N LEU A 197 16.00 -20.68 15.63
CA LEU A 197 15.82 -22.09 15.34
C LEU A 197 17.20 -22.76 15.27
N ARG A 198 17.49 -23.70 16.18
CA ARG A 198 18.72 -24.50 16.18
C ARG A 198 18.43 -25.97 16.03
N GLY A 199 19.22 -26.64 15.18
CA GLY A 199 19.23 -28.09 15.07
C GLY A 199 18.06 -28.67 14.25
N PHE A 200 17.31 -27.86 13.51
CA PHE A 200 16.18 -28.30 12.68
C PHE A 200 16.60 -28.93 11.34
N TRP A 201 17.81 -28.66 10.83
CA TRP A 201 18.27 -29.10 9.50
C TRP A 201 19.38 -30.15 9.57
N GLY A 202 20.21 -30.33 8.54
CA GLY A 202 21.24 -31.38 8.53
C GLY A 202 22.26 -31.23 9.67
N ASP A 203 22.70 -30.00 9.93
CA ASP A 203 23.67 -29.69 10.97
C ASP A 203 22.98 -29.46 12.34
N PRO A 204 23.29 -30.25 13.39
CA PRO A 204 22.72 -30.09 14.74
C PRO A 204 23.08 -28.77 15.43
N ASP A 205 24.21 -28.18 15.06
CA ASP A 205 24.70 -26.96 15.70
C ASP A 205 24.32 -25.70 14.91
N GLU A 206 23.75 -25.86 13.71
CA GLU A 206 23.28 -24.76 12.88
C GLU A 206 22.21 -23.96 13.61
N LEU A 207 22.53 -22.68 13.85
CA LEU A 207 21.61 -21.68 14.35
C LEU A 207 21.11 -20.83 13.18
N VAL A 208 19.80 -20.85 12.97
CA VAL A 208 19.08 -19.95 12.09
C VAL A 208 18.42 -18.88 12.95
N GLU A 209 18.87 -17.64 12.75
CA GLU A 209 18.26 -16.44 13.30
C GLU A 209 17.50 -15.74 12.17
N ILE A 210 16.21 -15.49 12.38
CA ILE A 210 15.30 -14.88 11.41
C ILE A 210 14.86 -13.54 12.00
N ALA A 211 15.08 -12.46 11.26
CA ALA A 211 14.59 -11.15 11.66
C ALA A 211 13.06 -11.13 11.56
N LEU A 212 12.38 -10.58 12.57
CA LEU A 212 10.95 -10.30 12.46
C LEU A 212 10.72 -9.18 11.44
N PRO A 213 9.52 -9.05 10.84
CA PRO A 213 9.22 -8.02 9.86
C PRO A 213 9.51 -6.62 10.42
N GLU A 214 10.18 -5.79 9.63
CA GLU A 214 10.52 -4.41 9.99
C GLU A 214 9.29 -3.50 10.11
N PHE A 215 8.21 -3.86 9.41
CA PHE A 215 6.97 -3.10 9.36
C PHE A 215 5.89 -3.77 10.23
N GLU A 216 5.24 -2.97 11.06
CA GLU A 216 4.10 -3.38 11.86
C GLU A 216 2.80 -2.83 11.25
N PRO A 217 1.75 -3.66 11.16
CA PRO A 217 0.47 -3.20 10.67
C PRO A 217 -0.26 -2.41 11.75
N ARG A 218 -1.06 -1.44 11.33
CA ARG A 218 -1.98 -0.70 12.17
C ARG A 218 -3.31 -0.55 11.44
N ALA A 219 -4.41 -0.54 12.18
CA ALA A 219 -5.74 -0.43 11.59
C ALA A 219 -6.37 0.94 11.87
N LEU A 220 -6.88 1.60 10.83
CA LEU A 220 -7.74 2.76 10.95
C LEU A 220 -9.17 2.35 10.61
N VAL A 221 -10.07 2.49 11.56
CA VAL A 221 -11.46 2.05 11.46
C VAL A 221 -12.35 3.24 11.11
N ASP A 222 -12.98 3.17 9.96
CA ASP A 222 -14.00 4.10 9.49
C ASP A 222 -15.39 3.59 9.91
N TYR A 223 -16.09 4.39 10.71
CA TYR A 223 -17.45 4.11 11.14
C TYR A 223 -18.48 4.68 10.14
N THR A 224 -19.62 4.00 10.03
CA THR A 224 -20.75 4.43 9.18
C THR A 224 -21.37 5.74 9.69
N GLN A 225 -21.32 5.98 11.01
CA GLN A 225 -21.80 7.22 11.60
C GLN A 225 -20.76 8.32 11.42
N ALA A 226 -21.07 9.34 10.61
CA ALA A 226 -20.17 10.46 10.33
C ALA A 226 -19.75 11.26 11.58
N SER A 227 -20.50 11.17 12.68
CA SER A 227 -20.18 11.80 13.96
C SER A 227 -19.10 11.07 14.76
N VAL A 228 -18.85 9.79 14.46
CA VAL A 228 -17.84 8.99 15.17
C VAL A 228 -16.51 9.19 14.47
N ARG A 229 -15.51 9.64 15.25
CA ARG A 229 -14.14 9.82 14.74
C ARG A 229 -13.56 8.46 14.37
N ARG A 230 -12.70 8.45 13.35
CA ARG A 230 -11.93 7.25 12.96
C ARG A 230 -11.20 6.66 14.16
N GLY A 231 -11.33 5.35 14.33
CA GLY A 231 -10.65 4.60 15.39
C GLY A 231 -9.24 4.22 14.96
N ASP A 232 -8.22 4.74 15.64
CA ASP A 232 -6.81 4.36 15.43
C ASP A 232 -6.47 3.16 16.32
N VAL A 233 -6.49 1.96 15.73
CA VAL A 233 -6.36 0.67 16.43
C VAL A 233 -4.93 0.15 16.29
N ARG A 234 -4.24 0.05 17.42
CA ARG A 234 -2.95 -0.65 17.49
C ARG A 234 -3.19 -2.15 17.31
N LEU A 235 -2.42 -2.76 16.41
CA LEU A 235 -2.37 -4.21 16.27
C LEU A 235 -1.13 -4.71 17.00
N PHE A 236 -1.31 -5.67 17.90
CA PHE A 236 -0.25 -6.26 18.68
C PHE A 236 0.16 -7.57 18.01
N PHE A 237 1.46 -7.86 18.08
CA PHE A 237 1.98 -9.16 17.66
C PHE A 237 1.29 -10.26 18.49
N ASP A 238 0.73 -11.28 17.84
CA ASP A 238 -0.15 -12.26 18.47
C ASP A 238 0.33 -13.72 18.28
N GLY A 239 0.84 -14.06 17.10
CA GLY A 239 1.25 -15.44 16.82
C GLY A 239 2.37 -15.53 15.78
N VAL A 240 3.24 -16.52 15.98
CA VAL A 240 4.27 -16.96 15.03
C VAL A 240 4.08 -18.46 14.80
N ALA A 241 3.73 -18.86 13.59
CA ALA A 241 3.67 -20.26 13.19
C ALA A 241 4.76 -20.56 12.16
N VAL A 242 5.67 -21.48 12.51
CA VAL A 242 6.78 -21.89 11.66
C VAL A 242 6.48 -23.26 11.05
N ASP A 243 6.62 -23.37 9.74
CA ASP A 243 6.67 -24.65 9.03
C ASP A 243 8.10 -24.85 8.51
N VAL A 244 8.87 -25.70 9.19
CA VAL A 244 10.29 -25.93 8.85
C VAL A 244 10.47 -26.75 7.59
N ASP A 245 9.45 -27.51 7.17
CA ASP A 245 9.49 -28.28 5.91
C ASP A 245 9.31 -27.34 4.71
N ARG A 246 8.45 -26.32 4.86
CA ARG A 246 8.18 -25.33 3.82
C ARG A 246 9.12 -24.14 3.84
N GLY A 247 9.83 -23.92 4.96
CA GLY A 247 10.62 -22.72 5.17
C GLY A 247 9.73 -21.47 5.20
N THR A 248 8.59 -21.55 5.89
CA THR A 248 7.65 -20.44 6.01
C THR A 248 7.41 -20.04 7.46
N VAL A 249 7.14 -18.75 7.67
CA VAL A 249 6.70 -18.17 8.93
C VAL A 249 5.41 -17.40 8.67
N ASP A 250 4.33 -17.86 9.27
CA ASP A 250 3.06 -17.13 9.34
C ASP A 250 3.07 -16.26 10.59
N ILE A 251 2.77 -14.97 10.42
CA ILE A 251 2.73 -13.98 11.49
C ILE A 251 1.33 -13.39 11.56
N THR A 252 0.79 -13.36 12.77
CA THR A 252 -0.53 -12.80 13.04
C THR A 252 -0.41 -11.63 14.02
N TRP A 253 -1.08 -10.53 13.70
CA TRP A 253 -1.32 -9.41 14.60
C TRP A 253 -2.80 -9.29 14.92
N ARG A 254 -3.14 -8.83 16.13
CA ARG A 254 -4.52 -8.58 16.57
C ARG A 254 -4.69 -7.19 17.15
N GLY A 255 -5.80 -6.55 16.81
CA GLY A 255 -6.27 -5.33 17.47
C GLY A 255 -7.71 -5.45 17.88
N LEU A 256 -8.10 -4.61 18.83
CA LEU A 256 -9.45 -4.57 19.37
C LEU A 256 -10.03 -3.17 19.19
N VAL A 257 -11.28 -3.13 18.74
CA VAL A 257 -12.04 -1.87 18.67
C VAL A 257 -13.44 -2.09 19.22
N GLU A 258 -13.89 -1.14 20.05
CA GLU A 258 -15.26 -1.14 20.55
C GLU A 258 -16.23 -0.80 19.41
N THR A 259 -17.40 -1.44 19.41
CA THR A 259 -18.41 -1.29 18.37
C THR A 259 -19.80 -1.57 18.94
N THR A 260 -20.83 -1.53 18.09
CA THR A 260 -22.18 -1.97 18.45
C THR A 260 -22.29 -3.51 18.44
N ALA A 261 -23.42 -4.04 18.92
CA ALA A 261 -23.72 -5.48 18.83
C ALA A 261 -23.79 -6.02 17.39
N THR A 262 -23.82 -5.13 16.39
CA THR A 262 -23.83 -5.46 14.97
C THR A 262 -22.72 -4.69 14.25
N PRO A 263 -21.45 -5.15 14.33
CA PRO A 263 -20.32 -4.40 13.80
C PRO A 263 -20.45 -4.10 12.30
N HIS A 264 -21.10 -4.98 11.54
CA HIS A 264 -21.39 -4.81 10.12
C HIS A 264 -22.30 -3.63 9.77
N LEU A 265 -23.01 -3.05 10.74
CA LEU A 265 -23.81 -1.84 10.59
C LEU A 265 -23.08 -0.58 11.09
N ASP A 266 -21.97 -0.76 11.79
CA ASP A 266 -21.26 0.29 12.51
C ASP A 266 -19.91 0.60 11.86
N VAL A 267 -19.13 -0.44 11.53
CA VAL A 267 -17.85 -0.34 10.83
C VAL A 267 -18.08 -0.46 9.33
N ASP A 268 -17.70 0.58 8.59
CA ASP A 268 -17.77 0.60 7.13
C ASP A 268 -16.50 -0.02 6.53
N ARG A 269 -15.35 0.52 6.93
CA ARG A 269 -14.05 0.19 6.36
C ARG A 269 -12.97 0.07 7.43
N ILE A 270 -12.05 -0.86 7.22
CA ILE A 270 -10.80 -0.98 7.95
C ILE A 270 -9.66 -0.70 6.96
N VAL A 271 -8.87 0.33 7.23
CA VAL A 271 -7.65 0.62 6.47
C VAL A 271 -6.45 0.01 7.21
N ILE A 272 -5.69 -0.85 6.55
CA ILE A 272 -4.42 -1.37 7.06
C ILE A 272 -3.29 -0.51 6.55
N GLY A 273 -2.65 0.19 7.48
CA GLY A 273 -1.40 0.91 7.28
C GLY A 273 -0.22 0.09 7.77
N TRP A 274 0.93 0.28 7.15
CA TRP A 274 2.17 -0.39 7.51
C TRP A 274 3.25 0.67 7.68
N ALA A 275 3.95 0.66 8.81
CA ALA A 275 5.09 1.52 9.07
C ALA A 275 6.05 0.83 10.03
N THR A 276 7.26 1.35 10.15
CA THR A 276 8.21 0.90 11.18
C THR A 276 7.69 1.27 12.58
N PRO A 277 8.09 0.53 13.63
CA PRO A 277 7.73 0.87 15.01
C PRO A 277 8.07 2.32 15.37
N ASP A 278 9.22 2.82 14.91
CA ASP A 278 9.67 4.20 15.16
C ASP A 278 8.74 5.23 14.51
N GLN A 279 8.27 4.99 13.28
CA GLN A 279 7.28 5.85 12.63
C GLN A 279 5.96 5.87 13.39
N TRP A 280 5.52 4.73 13.92
CA TRP A 280 4.29 4.67 14.74
C TRP A 280 4.43 5.34 16.11
N GLN A 281 5.64 5.33 16.69
CA GLN A 281 5.93 5.95 17.98
C GLN A 281 6.17 7.47 17.88
N GLY A 282 6.55 7.97 16.70
CA GLY A 282 6.69 9.39 16.39
C GLY A 282 5.35 10.13 16.31
N ASP A 283 5.21 11.08 15.37
CA ASP A 283 3.89 11.67 15.10
C ASP A 283 3.04 10.68 14.30
N ARG A 284 2.12 10.02 15.01
CA ARG A 284 1.14 9.10 14.42
C ARG A 284 0.35 9.72 13.26
N ARG A 285 0.15 11.05 13.28
CA ARG A 285 -0.56 11.72 12.18
C ARG A 285 0.27 11.71 10.91
N ASP A 286 1.59 11.89 11.02
CA ASP A 286 2.50 11.86 9.88
C ASP A 286 2.55 10.44 9.28
N ALA A 287 2.65 9.42 10.12
CA ALA A 287 2.62 8.02 9.65
C ALA A 287 1.29 7.68 8.95
N TRP A 288 0.15 8.15 9.48
CA TRP A 288 -1.13 7.98 8.80
C TRP A 288 -1.27 8.86 7.55
N ASP A 289 -0.67 10.05 7.48
CA ASP A 289 -0.66 10.89 6.27
C ASP A 289 0.07 10.17 5.13
N ASP A 290 1.22 9.56 5.43
CA ASP A 290 2.00 8.76 4.49
C ASP A 290 1.27 7.50 4.02
N VAL A 291 0.55 6.82 4.91
CA VAL A 291 -0.27 5.66 4.56
C VAL A 291 -1.49 6.06 3.71
N LEU A 292 -2.23 7.08 4.14
CA LEU A 292 -3.49 7.47 3.50
C LEU A 292 -3.27 8.13 2.13
N ARG A 293 -2.16 8.86 1.93
CA ARG A 293 -1.82 9.39 0.60
C ARG A 293 -1.51 8.28 -0.41
N GLU A 294 -0.95 7.15 0.03
CA GLU A 294 -0.61 6.00 -0.83
C GLU A 294 -1.78 5.01 -1.05
N LEU A 295 -2.81 5.07 -0.21
CA LEU A 295 -3.99 4.20 -0.26
C LEU A 295 -4.67 4.08 -1.64
N PRO A 296 -4.71 5.10 -2.53
CA PRO A 296 -5.23 4.93 -3.89
C PRO A 296 -4.54 3.81 -4.69
N ARG A 297 -3.27 3.51 -4.41
CA ARG A 297 -2.53 2.40 -5.04
C ARG A 297 -2.74 1.05 -4.33
N GLY A 298 -3.55 1.07 -3.28
CA GLY A 298 -3.76 -0.05 -2.36
C GLY A 298 -4.58 -1.21 -2.92
N GLY A 299 -4.61 -2.28 -2.12
CA GLY A 299 -5.51 -3.41 -2.29
C GLY A 299 -6.86 -3.13 -1.64
N PHE A 300 -7.95 -3.64 -2.23
CA PHE A 300 -9.29 -3.55 -1.64
C PHE A 300 -9.93 -4.93 -1.67
N GLN A 301 -10.51 -5.36 -0.56
CA GLN A 301 -11.19 -6.66 -0.42
C GLN A 301 -12.23 -6.61 0.69
N TRP A 302 -13.09 -7.62 0.79
CA TRP A 302 -13.89 -7.79 2.01
C TRP A 302 -13.07 -8.47 3.10
N ALA A 303 -13.30 -8.10 4.35
CA ALA A 303 -12.74 -8.83 5.49
C ALA A 303 -13.17 -10.30 5.46
N VAL A 304 -12.26 -11.19 5.89
CA VAL A 304 -12.55 -12.61 6.09
C VAL A 304 -13.30 -12.77 7.41
N GLU A 305 -14.43 -13.46 7.38
CA GLU A 305 -15.17 -13.79 8.59
C GLU A 305 -14.93 -15.25 8.99
N ARG A 306 -15.10 -15.54 10.28
CA ARG A 306 -14.95 -16.90 10.82
C ARG A 306 -15.80 -17.92 10.04
N ASP A 307 -17.04 -17.55 9.71
CA ASP A 307 -17.97 -18.43 8.98
C ASP A 307 -17.52 -18.72 7.55
N ASP A 308 -16.80 -17.80 6.89
CA ASP A 308 -16.22 -18.07 5.58
C ASP A 308 -15.16 -19.19 5.69
N VAL A 309 -14.31 -19.10 6.71
CA VAL A 309 -13.26 -20.09 6.97
C VAL A 309 -13.84 -21.45 7.31
N LEU A 310 -14.87 -21.50 8.16
CA LEU A 310 -15.55 -22.75 8.50
C LEU A 310 -16.21 -23.42 7.29
N ARG A 311 -16.71 -22.63 6.33
CA ARG A 311 -17.22 -23.15 5.05
C ARG A 311 -16.11 -23.50 4.05
N GLY A 312 -14.86 -23.13 4.33
CA GLY A 312 -13.74 -23.28 3.40
C GLY A 312 -13.88 -22.36 2.18
N GLU A 313 -14.59 -21.24 2.33
CA GLU A 313 -14.87 -20.27 1.27
C GLU A 313 -14.02 -19.02 1.47
N ALA A 314 -13.61 -18.39 0.37
CA ALA A 314 -13.08 -17.03 0.42
C ALA A 314 -14.25 -16.02 0.47
N PRO A 315 -14.04 -14.81 1.01
CA PRO A 315 -15.01 -13.73 0.82
C PRO A 315 -15.30 -13.54 -0.68
N PRO A 316 -16.53 -13.14 -1.04
CA PRO A 316 -16.84 -12.86 -2.43
C PRO A 316 -15.89 -11.77 -2.97
N PRO A 317 -15.52 -11.77 -4.26
CA PRO A 317 -14.73 -10.68 -4.81
C PRO A 317 -15.53 -9.36 -4.75
N LEU A 318 -14.82 -8.23 -4.60
CA LEU A 318 -15.46 -6.91 -4.72
C LEU A 318 -16.02 -6.73 -6.14
N GLY A 319 -17.29 -6.36 -6.23
CA GLY A 319 -17.89 -5.96 -7.50
C GLY A 319 -17.20 -4.71 -8.06
N ARG A 320 -17.21 -4.56 -9.39
CA ARG A 320 -16.54 -3.45 -10.09
C ARG A 320 -16.95 -2.07 -9.57
N GLU A 321 -18.22 -1.88 -9.25
CA GLU A 321 -18.75 -0.62 -8.72
C GLU A 321 -18.23 -0.33 -7.31
N ALA A 322 -18.29 -1.32 -6.40
CA ALA A 322 -17.77 -1.18 -5.04
C ALA A 322 -16.25 -0.92 -5.03
N LEU A 323 -15.50 -1.60 -5.90
CA LEU A 323 -14.06 -1.36 -6.05
C LEU A 323 -13.78 0.05 -6.58
N ALA A 324 -14.53 0.53 -7.57
CA ALA A 324 -14.37 1.88 -8.10
C ALA A 324 -14.70 2.95 -7.04
N MET A 325 -15.76 2.73 -6.24
CA MET A 325 -16.12 3.64 -5.15
C MET A 325 -15.03 3.67 -4.07
N ALA A 326 -14.56 2.52 -3.62
CA ALA A 326 -13.50 2.42 -2.61
C ALA A 326 -12.21 3.13 -3.06
N ARG A 327 -11.85 2.96 -4.34
CA ARG A 327 -10.72 3.64 -4.98
C ARG A 327 -10.89 5.15 -5.06
N PHE A 328 -12.11 5.62 -5.37
CA PHE A 328 -12.40 7.05 -5.43
C PHE A 328 -12.34 7.70 -4.04
N GLU A 329 -12.90 7.04 -3.02
CA GLU A 329 -12.83 7.52 -1.65
C GLU A 329 -11.39 7.60 -1.12
N ALA A 330 -10.53 6.64 -1.50
CA ALA A 330 -9.11 6.67 -1.14
C ALA A 330 -8.39 7.89 -1.73
N CYS A 331 -8.85 8.43 -2.87
CA CYS A 331 -8.31 9.66 -3.45
C CYS A 331 -8.67 10.92 -2.65
N GLY A 332 -9.51 10.85 -1.60
CA GLY A 332 -9.93 12.02 -0.83
C GLY A 332 -8.85 12.67 0.05
N HIS A 333 -7.68 12.03 0.20
CA HIS A 333 -6.60 12.54 1.04
C HIS A 333 -6.08 13.91 0.54
N ARG A 334 -5.67 14.82 1.44
CA ARG A 334 -5.20 16.16 1.05
C ARG A 334 -3.94 16.10 0.21
N ASN A 335 -2.99 15.28 0.64
CA ASN A 335 -1.74 15.06 -0.07
C ASN A 335 -1.91 13.91 -1.06
N ALA A 336 -1.47 14.14 -2.30
CA ALA A 336 -1.31 13.09 -3.29
C ALA A 336 -0.19 12.15 -2.87
N ALA A 337 -0.27 10.94 -3.41
CA ALA A 337 0.77 9.95 -3.28
C ALA A 337 2.10 10.46 -3.89
N GLU A 338 3.23 9.86 -3.52
CA GLU A 338 4.50 10.20 -4.15
C GLU A 338 4.54 9.66 -5.60
N PRO A 339 5.13 10.37 -6.58
CA PRO A 339 5.23 9.86 -7.94
C PRO A 339 6.02 8.54 -8.01
N GLU A 340 5.48 7.52 -8.70
CA GLU A 340 6.16 6.23 -8.87
C GLU A 340 6.82 6.10 -10.23
N LEU A 341 6.30 6.78 -11.25
CA LEU A 341 6.90 6.79 -12.57
C LEU A 341 8.23 7.55 -12.56
N GLU A 342 9.15 7.12 -13.43
CA GLU A 342 10.35 7.90 -13.73
C GLU A 342 9.95 9.21 -14.43
N PRO A 343 10.69 10.31 -14.23
CA PRO A 343 10.33 11.61 -14.81
C PRO A 343 10.17 11.52 -16.32
N GLU A 344 11.03 10.76 -17.01
CA GLU A 344 10.99 10.57 -18.46
C GLU A 344 9.74 9.84 -18.92
N VAL A 345 9.31 8.81 -18.18
CA VAL A 345 8.12 8.01 -18.53
C VAL A 345 6.86 8.86 -18.31
N ALA A 346 6.75 9.51 -17.16
CA ALA A 346 5.61 10.37 -16.85
C ALA A 346 5.51 11.54 -17.83
N ALA A 347 6.64 12.15 -18.17
CA ALA A 347 6.72 13.24 -19.13
C ALA A 347 6.32 12.80 -20.55
N ALA A 348 6.73 11.60 -20.98
CA ALA A 348 6.34 11.04 -22.27
C ALA A 348 4.82 10.81 -22.36
N VAL A 349 4.24 10.19 -21.34
CA VAL A 349 2.78 9.98 -21.25
C VAL A 349 2.05 11.31 -21.26
N ALA A 350 2.45 12.27 -20.43
CA ALA A 350 1.84 13.59 -20.37
C ALA A 350 1.93 14.33 -21.71
N ALA A 351 3.08 14.26 -22.42
CA ALA A 351 3.26 14.89 -23.72
C ALA A 351 2.36 14.26 -24.79
N GLU A 352 2.26 12.93 -24.84
CA GLU A 352 1.37 12.22 -25.78
C GLU A 352 -0.11 12.53 -25.52
N LEU A 353 -0.53 12.59 -24.25
CA LEU A 353 -1.89 12.96 -23.87
C LEU A 353 -2.20 14.42 -24.21
N ALA A 354 -1.26 15.34 -23.99
CA ALA A 354 -1.41 16.76 -24.32
C ALA A 354 -1.52 17.01 -25.84
N GLU A 355 -0.95 16.14 -26.68
CA GLU A 355 -1.10 16.23 -28.13
C GLU A 355 -2.50 15.86 -28.62
N GLY A 356 -3.24 15.01 -27.89
CA GLY A 356 -4.59 14.60 -28.25
C GLY A 356 -4.69 13.85 -29.59
N ARG A 357 -3.59 13.31 -30.11
CA ARG A 357 -3.55 12.58 -31.41
C ARG A 357 -4.17 11.19 -31.34
N TRP A 358 -4.11 10.58 -30.17
CA TRP A 358 -4.63 9.23 -29.90
C TRP A 358 -5.64 9.29 -28.76
N PRO A 359 -6.61 8.36 -28.72
CA PRO A 359 -7.48 8.18 -27.56
C PRO A 359 -6.64 7.96 -26.29
N ARG A 360 -7.03 8.60 -25.18
CA ARG A 360 -6.33 8.49 -23.88
C ARG A 360 -6.05 7.04 -23.48
N ALA A 361 -7.05 6.16 -23.58
CA ALA A 361 -6.89 4.74 -23.25
C ALA A 361 -5.82 4.03 -24.11
N GLU A 362 -5.66 4.41 -25.39
CA GLU A 362 -4.64 3.84 -26.26
C GLU A 362 -3.23 4.31 -25.87
N VAL A 363 -3.08 5.62 -25.57
CA VAL A 363 -1.81 6.17 -25.06
C VAL A 363 -1.40 5.44 -23.79
N LEU A 364 -2.28 5.39 -22.80
CA LEU A 364 -1.99 4.76 -21.50
C LEU A 364 -1.64 3.26 -21.66
N ALA A 365 -2.37 2.54 -22.51
CA ALA A 365 -2.10 1.13 -22.77
C ALA A 365 -0.70 0.88 -23.38
N ARG A 366 -0.18 1.76 -24.24
CA ARG A 366 1.19 1.65 -24.79
C ARG A 366 2.27 1.77 -23.71
N HIS A 367 1.98 2.49 -22.63
CA HIS A 367 2.86 2.66 -21.48
C HIS A 367 2.59 1.66 -20.34
N GLY A 368 1.69 0.69 -20.56
CA GLY A 368 1.37 -0.35 -19.58
C GLY A 368 0.63 0.16 -18.35
N ILE A 369 -0.08 1.28 -18.45
CA ILE A 369 -0.86 1.90 -17.38
C ILE A 369 -2.31 2.04 -17.79
N ASP A 370 -3.22 2.01 -16.82
CA ASP A 370 -4.65 2.29 -17.04
C ASP A 370 -5.01 3.72 -16.62
N ASP A 371 -6.26 4.11 -16.89
CA ASP A 371 -6.74 5.46 -16.59
C ASP A 371 -6.72 5.80 -15.10
N TYR A 372 -6.94 4.80 -14.24
CA TYR A 372 -6.92 4.97 -12.79
C TYR A 372 -5.50 5.20 -12.27
N ALA A 373 -4.56 4.34 -12.66
CA ALA A 373 -3.16 4.45 -12.30
C ALA A 373 -2.58 5.78 -12.80
N TRP A 374 -2.88 6.18 -14.04
CA TRP A 374 -2.44 7.49 -14.53
C TRP A 374 -3.08 8.65 -13.78
N GLY A 375 -4.37 8.58 -13.41
CA GLY A 375 -5.00 9.63 -12.59
C GLY A 375 -4.31 9.84 -11.23
N ILE A 376 -3.83 8.75 -10.61
CA ILE A 376 -3.01 8.83 -9.38
C ILE A 376 -1.66 9.47 -9.68
N GLU A 377 -0.95 9.01 -10.72
CA GLU A 377 0.38 9.53 -11.09
C GLU A 377 0.34 10.99 -11.52
N GLU A 378 -0.65 11.39 -12.32
CA GLU A 378 -0.87 12.75 -12.80
C GLU A 378 -1.06 13.71 -11.63
N ARG A 379 -1.87 13.31 -10.65
CA ARG A 379 -2.06 14.07 -9.42
C ARG A 379 -0.77 14.12 -8.58
N ALA A 380 -0.10 12.99 -8.41
CA ALA A 380 1.17 12.89 -7.69
C ALA A 380 2.21 13.85 -8.26
N TRP A 381 2.43 13.82 -9.58
CA TRP A 381 3.34 14.71 -10.28
C TRP A 381 2.92 16.18 -10.19
N THR A 382 1.63 16.48 -10.37
CA THR A 382 1.14 17.85 -10.28
C THR A 382 1.41 18.46 -8.90
N GLN A 383 1.10 17.74 -7.83
CA GLN A 383 1.35 18.21 -6.48
C GLN A 383 2.85 18.26 -6.16
N TYR A 384 3.63 17.27 -6.62
CA TYR A 384 5.08 17.26 -6.46
C TYR A 384 5.71 18.51 -7.09
N LEU A 385 5.40 18.78 -8.35
CA LEU A 385 5.91 19.94 -9.09
C LEU A 385 5.46 21.28 -8.47
N ALA A 386 4.25 21.35 -7.90
CA ALA A 386 3.78 22.53 -7.18
C ALA A 386 4.49 22.73 -5.82
N SER A 387 4.93 21.65 -5.17
CA SER A 387 5.59 21.70 -3.86
C SER A 387 7.08 22.03 -3.93
N VAL A 388 7.74 21.67 -5.04
CA VAL A 388 9.14 22.00 -5.29
C VAL A 388 9.22 23.50 -5.62
N ARG A 389 9.52 24.32 -4.61
CA ARG A 389 9.97 25.71 -4.84
C ARG A 389 11.12 25.67 -5.85
N GLU A 390 11.27 26.70 -6.70
CA GLU A 390 12.32 26.85 -7.73
C GLU A 390 13.78 26.89 -7.18
N GLY A 391 14.03 26.28 -6.01
CA GLY A 391 15.32 26.22 -5.34
C GLY A 391 16.15 25.03 -5.81
N LYS A 392 17.21 25.37 -6.55
CA LYS A 392 18.32 24.55 -7.05
C LYS A 392 18.07 23.85 -8.39
N GLU A 393 18.78 24.34 -9.40
CA GLU A 393 19.00 23.64 -10.67
C GLU A 393 19.42 22.18 -10.39
N GLY A 394 18.80 21.23 -11.09
CA GLY A 394 19.14 19.80 -11.00
C GLY A 394 18.22 18.90 -10.16
N GLY A 395 17.11 19.41 -9.60
CA GLY A 395 16.12 18.57 -8.91
C GLY A 395 15.24 17.73 -9.86
N ILE A 396 14.48 16.77 -9.32
CA ILE A 396 13.56 15.90 -10.07
C ILE A 396 12.55 16.71 -10.90
N GLY A 397 12.06 17.84 -10.38
CA GLY A 397 11.17 18.73 -11.15
C GLY A 397 11.83 19.34 -12.39
N ALA A 398 13.13 19.65 -12.34
CA ALA A 398 13.88 20.09 -13.50
C ALA A 398 14.05 18.94 -14.52
N ALA A 399 14.37 17.73 -14.04
CA ALA A 399 14.46 16.53 -14.88
C ALA A 399 13.13 16.22 -15.59
N TYR A 400 11.99 16.33 -14.88
CA TYR A 400 10.66 16.16 -15.47
C TYR A 400 10.39 17.20 -16.57
N ARG A 401 10.66 18.49 -16.31
CA ARG A 401 10.47 19.55 -17.31
C ARG A 401 11.31 19.32 -18.56
N GLU A 402 12.60 19.02 -18.39
CA GLU A 402 13.49 18.72 -19.51
C GLU A 402 13.01 17.49 -20.30
N ALA A 403 12.61 16.43 -19.60
CA ALA A 403 12.09 15.24 -20.23
C ALA A 403 10.78 15.50 -20.98
N PHE A 404 9.90 16.36 -20.46
CA PHE A 404 8.64 16.74 -21.10
C PHE A 404 8.89 17.56 -22.36
N GLU A 405 9.82 18.51 -22.32
CA GLU A 405 10.23 19.24 -23.52
C GLU A 405 10.78 18.29 -24.57
N ARG A 406 11.68 17.38 -24.18
CA ARG A 406 12.27 16.37 -25.09
C ARG A 406 11.20 15.46 -25.71
N ALA A 407 10.28 14.96 -24.89
CA ALA A 407 9.17 14.11 -25.36
C ALA A 407 8.20 14.88 -26.27
N SER A 408 7.90 16.14 -25.92
CA SER A 408 7.08 17.02 -26.75
C SER A 408 7.74 17.24 -28.11
N GLU A 409 9.03 17.59 -28.16
CA GLU A 409 9.78 17.78 -29.41
C GLU A 409 9.86 16.51 -30.25
N ALA A 410 9.97 15.33 -29.63
CA ALA A 410 9.94 14.05 -30.34
C ALA A 410 8.61 13.78 -31.05
N LEU A 411 7.53 14.43 -30.62
CA LEU A 411 6.22 14.36 -31.26
C LEU A 411 6.05 15.39 -32.39
N ALA A 412 7.05 16.22 -32.70
CA ALA A 412 6.94 17.25 -33.73
C ALA A 412 6.58 16.67 -35.12
N THR A 413 5.67 17.33 -35.82
CA THR A 413 5.25 16.93 -37.17
C THR A 413 5.98 17.73 -38.26
N PRO A 414 6.09 17.19 -39.49
CA PRO A 414 6.59 17.97 -40.63
C PRO A 414 5.75 19.21 -40.98
N ALA A 415 4.48 19.26 -40.53
CA ALA A 415 3.64 20.45 -40.71
C ALA A 415 4.13 21.62 -39.83
N GLU A 416 4.51 21.34 -38.58
CA GLU A 416 5.07 22.34 -37.66
C GLU A 416 6.36 22.95 -38.22
N ALA A 417 7.23 22.12 -38.80
CA ALA A 417 8.48 22.56 -39.42
C ALA A 417 8.25 23.61 -40.52
N ARG A 418 7.13 23.51 -41.26
CA ARG A 418 6.77 24.38 -42.39
C ARG A 418 6.14 25.71 -41.98
N ILE A 419 5.80 25.91 -40.69
CA ILE A 419 5.23 27.17 -40.23
C ILE A 419 6.28 28.29 -40.35
N THR A 420 5.94 29.35 -41.08
CA THR A 420 6.81 30.53 -41.29
C THR A 420 6.67 31.54 -40.14
N PRO A 421 7.62 32.49 -39.99
CA PRO A 421 7.51 33.58 -39.01
C PRO A 421 6.17 34.34 -39.10
N ALA A 422 5.73 34.65 -40.33
CA ALA A 422 4.46 35.34 -40.57
C ALA A 422 3.24 34.50 -40.12
N GLN A 423 3.24 33.20 -40.42
CA GLN A 423 2.17 32.29 -39.98
C GLN A 423 2.14 32.16 -38.46
N TYR A 424 3.31 32.02 -37.82
CA TYR A 424 3.40 31.97 -36.36
C TYR A 424 2.83 33.23 -35.70
N VAL A 425 3.20 34.42 -36.18
CA VAL A 425 2.67 35.69 -35.65
C VAL A 425 1.16 35.78 -35.81
N THR A 426 0.62 35.43 -36.98
CA THR A 426 -0.84 35.39 -37.21
C THR A 426 -1.53 34.41 -36.26
N LEU A 427 -0.96 33.21 -36.03
CA LEU A 427 -1.51 32.22 -35.11
C LEU A 427 -1.49 32.72 -33.66
N ALA A 428 -0.35 33.25 -33.20
CA ALA A 428 -0.20 33.80 -31.86
C ALA A 428 -1.19 34.95 -31.60
N ALA A 429 -1.37 35.85 -32.58
CA ALA A 429 -2.34 36.94 -32.48
C ALA A 429 -3.80 36.43 -32.43
N ARG A 430 -4.13 35.32 -33.11
CA ARG A 430 -5.47 34.71 -33.03
C ARG A 430 -5.70 34.01 -31.69
N LEU A 431 -4.68 33.33 -31.15
CA LEU A 431 -4.73 32.72 -29.82
C LEU A 431 -5.00 33.77 -28.73
N ALA A 432 -4.27 34.89 -28.76
CA ALA A 432 -4.45 35.99 -27.79
C ALA A 432 -5.86 36.62 -27.82
N ARG A 433 -6.65 36.37 -28.87
CA ARG A 433 -8.02 36.88 -29.05
C ARG A 433 -9.10 35.82 -28.77
N GLY A 434 -8.72 34.62 -28.33
CA GLY A 434 -9.68 33.52 -28.10
C GLY A 434 -10.15 32.81 -29.38
N GLU A 435 -9.56 33.11 -30.55
CA GLU A 435 -9.84 32.41 -31.82
C GLU A 435 -8.94 31.16 -32.01
N GLY A 436 -8.22 30.76 -30.95
CA GLY A 436 -7.12 29.79 -31.00
C GLY A 436 -7.51 28.45 -31.61
N THR A 437 -8.58 27.81 -31.12
CA THR A 437 -8.94 26.45 -31.53
C THR A 437 -9.17 26.32 -33.04
N ARG A 438 -9.90 27.26 -33.66
CA ARG A 438 -10.14 27.24 -35.11
C ARG A 438 -8.88 27.58 -35.89
N ALA A 439 -8.08 28.53 -35.40
CA ALA A 439 -6.85 28.96 -36.06
C ALA A 439 -5.80 27.83 -36.09
N LEU A 440 -5.64 27.13 -34.97
CA LEU A 440 -4.76 25.97 -34.84
C LEU A 440 -5.22 24.80 -35.71
N ALA A 441 -6.51 24.46 -35.68
CA ALA A 441 -7.07 23.42 -36.53
C ALA A 441 -6.85 23.73 -38.03
N ALA A 442 -7.03 24.97 -38.46
CA ALA A 442 -6.79 25.40 -39.84
C ALA A 442 -5.31 25.31 -40.26
N ALA A 443 -4.38 25.43 -39.31
CA ALA A 443 -2.96 25.22 -39.52
C ALA A 443 -2.53 23.75 -39.40
N GLY A 444 -3.46 22.85 -39.09
CA GLY A 444 -3.15 21.44 -38.81
C GLY A 444 -2.35 21.26 -37.52
N LEU A 445 -2.51 22.16 -36.55
CA LEU A 445 -1.80 22.17 -35.27
C LEU A 445 -2.75 21.89 -34.11
N GLY A 446 -2.27 21.15 -33.12
CA GLY A 446 -2.83 21.14 -31.76
C GLY A 446 -2.19 22.21 -30.88
N LEU A 447 -2.64 22.33 -29.63
CA LEU A 447 -2.03 23.25 -28.64
C LEU A 447 -0.55 22.91 -28.39
N GLY A 448 -0.22 21.63 -28.21
CA GLY A 448 1.18 21.19 -28.02
C GLY A 448 2.06 21.51 -29.24
N GLY A 449 1.54 21.31 -30.45
CA GLY A 449 2.22 21.72 -31.69
C GLY A 449 2.48 23.22 -31.78
N PHE A 450 1.53 24.06 -31.34
CA PHE A 450 1.76 25.51 -31.27
C PHE A 450 2.83 25.87 -30.24
N GLY A 451 2.82 25.25 -29.06
CA GLY A 451 3.84 25.47 -28.03
C GLY A 451 5.26 25.18 -28.52
N ARG A 452 5.45 24.11 -29.30
CA ARG A 452 6.72 23.79 -29.99
C ARG A 452 7.13 24.87 -30.99
N VAL A 453 6.21 25.28 -31.86
CA VAL A 453 6.45 26.34 -32.85
C VAL A 453 6.85 27.64 -32.16
N GLU A 454 6.18 27.99 -31.05
CA GLU A 454 6.51 29.16 -30.25
C GLU A 454 7.92 29.07 -29.65
N ARG A 455 8.28 27.95 -29.00
CA ARG A 455 9.63 27.75 -28.46
C ARG A 455 10.69 27.85 -29.54
N ARG A 456 10.47 27.23 -30.70
CA ARG A 456 11.39 27.30 -31.84
C ARG A 456 11.66 28.75 -32.25
N PHE A 457 10.62 29.55 -32.49
CA PHE A 457 10.79 30.95 -32.89
C PHE A 457 11.34 31.83 -31.78
N ARG A 458 11.04 31.53 -30.51
CA ARG A 458 11.62 32.22 -29.35
C ARG A 458 13.13 31.96 -29.25
N ASN A 459 13.55 30.71 -29.41
CA ASN A 459 14.95 30.31 -29.40
C ASN A 459 15.70 30.87 -30.62
N GLU A 460 15.08 30.87 -31.80
CA GLU A 460 15.67 31.46 -33.00
C GLU A 460 15.84 32.98 -32.84
N ALA A 461 14.84 33.68 -32.28
CA ALA A 461 14.93 35.11 -32.00
C ALA A 461 15.98 35.47 -30.95
N SER A 462 16.19 34.61 -29.94
CA SER A 462 17.23 34.86 -28.91
C SER A 462 18.64 34.66 -29.47
N GLN A 463 18.80 33.81 -30.49
CA GLN A 463 20.08 33.52 -31.14
C GLN A 463 20.34 34.40 -32.38
N ASN A 464 19.30 34.96 -33.01
CA ASN A 464 19.38 35.71 -34.26
C ASN A 464 18.61 37.03 -34.19
N ALA A 465 19.34 38.15 -34.11
CA ALA A 465 18.77 39.50 -34.04
C ALA A 465 17.94 39.89 -35.29
N VAL A 466 18.24 39.31 -36.46
CA VAL A 466 17.47 39.57 -37.70
C VAL A 466 16.07 38.96 -37.57
N VAL A 467 15.99 37.71 -37.10
CA VAL A 467 14.70 37.02 -36.88
C VAL A 467 13.90 37.72 -35.78
N ALA A 468 14.57 38.18 -34.71
CA ALA A 468 13.91 38.97 -33.67
C ALA A 468 13.29 40.28 -34.22
N ALA A 469 14.01 41.00 -35.07
CA ALA A 469 13.51 42.21 -35.73
C ALA A 469 12.34 41.91 -36.68
N GLU A 470 12.45 40.84 -37.47
CA GLU A 470 11.39 40.38 -38.38
C GLU A 470 10.11 40.03 -37.61
N LEU A 471 10.20 39.24 -36.55
CA LEU A 471 9.04 38.88 -35.72
C LEU A 471 8.38 40.11 -35.08
N LYS A 472 9.17 41.10 -34.64
CA LYS A 472 8.66 42.36 -34.10
C LYS A 472 7.90 43.15 -35.16
N GLU A 473 8.44 43.26 -36.37
CA GLU A 473 7.79 43.95 -37.49
C GLU A 473 6.49 43.25 -37.90
N LEU A 474 6.51 41.92 -38.02
CA LEU A 474 5.34 41.13 -38.36
C LEU A 474 4.22 41.28 -37.32
N ARG A 475 4.56 41.32 -36.01
CA ARG A 475 3.59 41.58 -34.94
C ARG A 475 2.94 42.95 -35.10
N ALA A 476 3.73 44.01 -35.28
CA ALA A 476 3.22 45.37 -35.49
C ALA A 476 2.32 45.48 -36.73
N ARG A 477 2.66 44.77 -37.82
CA ARG A 477 1.81 44.72 -39.03
C ARG A 477 0.49 44.00 -38.79
N GLU A 478 0.50 42.90 -38.03
CA GLU A 478 -0.71 42.13 -37.72
C GLU A 478 -1.64 42.90 -36.76
N GLU A 479 -1.08 43.61 -35.78
CA GLU A 479 -1.79 44.56 -34.92
C GLU A 479 -2.43 45.69 -35.76
N ALA A 480 -1.66 46.34 -36.64
CA ALA A 480 -2.18 47.40 -37.50
C ALA A 480 -3.28 46.92 -38.48
N ARG A 481 -3.21 45.66 -38.95
CA ARG A 481 -4.29 45.05 -39.75
C ARG A 481 -5.56 44.87 -38.94
N HIS A 482 -5.43 44.58 -37.65
CA HIS A 482 -6.54 44.40 -36.76
C HIS A 482 -7.26 45.72 -36.47
N ASP A 483 -6.51 46.76 -36.10
CA ASP A 483 -7.06 48.09 -35.81
C ASP A 483 -7.86 48.64 -36.99
N LYS A 484 -7.37 48.42 -38.21
CA LYS A 484 -8.08 48.82 -39.45
C LYS A 484 -9.40 48.11 -39.67
N ARG A 485 -9.62 46.93 -39.07
CA ARG A 485 -10.88 46.18 -39.17
C ARG A 485 -11.92 46.64 -38.13
N GLY A 486 -11.58 47.59 -37.26
CA GLY A 486 -12.50 48.11 -36.24
C GLY A 486 -12.90 47.07 -35.20
N LEU A 487 -12.10 46.01 -35.04
CA LEU A 487 -12.32 45.00 -34.03
C LEU A 487 -11.90 45.56 -32.66
N PRO A 488 -12.64 45.28 -31.58
CA PRO A 488 -12.30 45.78 -30.26
C PRO A 488 -10.88 45.33 -29.87
N PRO A 489 -10.11 46.19 -29.16
CA PRO A 489 -8.77 45.83 -28.72
C PRO A 489 -8.81 44.53 -27.88
N PRO A 490 -7.77 43.69 -27.94
CA PRO A 490 -7.70 42.51 -27.09
C PRO A 490 -7.89 42.95 -25.63
N SER A 491 -8.76 42.25 -24.90
CA SER A 491 -8.96 42.51 -23.47
C SER A 491 -7.60 42.47 -22.78
N ALA A 492 -7.23 43.54 -22.06
CA ALA A 492 -5.90 43.73 -21.47
C ALA A 492 -5.54 42.76 -20.31
N GLY A 493 -6.17 41.59 -20.24
CA GLY A 493 -5.89 40.55 -19.25
C GLY A 493 -5.37 39.31 -19.95
N THR A 494 -4.25 38.78 -19.45
CA THR A 494 -3.54 37.53 -19.86
C THR A 494 -2.57 37.70 -21.01
N SER A 495 -1.28 37.85 -20.66
CA SER A 495 -0.17 37.64 -21.59
C SER A 495 -0.16 36.15 -21.99
N PRO A 496 0.00 35.78 -23.27
CA PRO A 496 -0.09 34.38 -23.72
C PRO A 496 0.98 33.45 -23.11
N GLY A 497 2.01 33.99 -22.46
CA GLY A 497 3.01 33.22 -21.70
C GLY A 497 2.52 32.62 -20.38
N ASP A 498 1.42 33.14 -19.80
CA ASP A 498 0.90 32.66 -18.50
C ASP A 498 -0.23 31.63 -18.65
N ALA A 499 -0.78 31.45 -19.85
CA ALA A 499 -1.95 30.61 -20.10
C ALA A 499 -1.66 29.10 -20.22
N ALA A 500 -0.38 28.70 -20.34
CA ALA A 500 0.00 27.30 -20.56
C ALA A 500 0.32 26.51 -19.27
N ALA A 501 0.25 27.15 -18.08
CA ALA A 501 0.57 26.52 -16.80
C ALA A 501 -0.61 26.42 -15.81
N GLY A 502 -1.81 26.86 -16.19
CA GLY A 502 -3.01 26.82 -15.35
C GLY A 502 -3.94 25.66 -15.71
N GLY A 503 -3.68 24.47 -15.18
CA GLY A 503 -4.66 23.38 -15.15
C GLY A 503 -5.82 23.72 -14.21
N ASP A 504 -7.03 23.40 -14.65
CA ASP A 504 -8.35 23.59 -14.03
C ASP A 504 -8.39 23.93 -12.52
N GLY A 505 -8.75 25.19 -12.24
CA GLY A 505 -9.17 25.64 -10.92
C GLY A 505 -10.58 25.13 -10.60
N VAL A 506 -10.65 24.07 -9.79
CA VAL A 506 -11.84 23.74 -9.01
C VAL A 506 -12.10 24.90 -8.04
N GLN A 507 -13.11 25.72 -8.32
CA GLN A 507 -13.63 26.72 -7.38
C GLN A 507 -14.21 26.01 -6.15
N GLN A 508 -13.40 25.87 -5.10
CA GLN A 508 -13.92 25.62 -3.75
C GLN A 508 -14.57 26.90 -3.23
N ALA A 509 -15.89 26.84 -3.02
CA ALA A 509 -16.65 27.81 -2.27
C ALA A 509 -16.11 27.86 -0.82
N ARG A 510 -15.45 28.96 -0.46
CA ARG A 510 -15.20 29.31 0.94
C ARG A 510 -16.50 29.86 1.52
N GLY A 511 -17.14 29.08 2.38
CA GLY A 511 -18.13 29.57 3.32
C GLY A 511 -17.42 30.33 4.43
N ASP A 512 -17.76 31.60 4.59
CA ASP A 512 -17.42 32.40 5.77
C ASP A 512 -18.10 31.80 7.01
N GLU A 513 -17.33 31.16 7.89
CA GLU A 513 -17.72 30.95 9.27
C GLU A 513 -17.44 32.24 10.05
N ARG A 514 -18.52 32.89 10.48
CA ARG A 514 -18.48 33.98 11.46
C ARG A 514 -18.31 33.37 12.84
N ASP A 515 -17.32 33.87 13.55
CA ASP A 515 -17.19 33.76 15.00
C ASP A 515 -18.45 34.34 15.67
N GLY A 516 -19.19 33.46 16.34
CA GLY A 516 -20.26 33.79 17.26
C GLY A 516 -19.80 33.50 18.69
N GLU A 517 -19.20 34.50 19.33
CA GLU A 517 -19.15 34.58 20.79
C GLU A 517 -20.59 34.61 21.33
N GLY A 518 -20.90 33.71 22.27
CA GLY A 518 -22.20 33.66 22.92
C GLY A 518 -22.13 32.91 24.25
N SER A 519 -22.08 33.68 25.32
CA SER A 519 -22.17 33.28 26.72
C SER A 519 -23.33 32.35 27.04
N ALA A 520 -23.05 31.29 27.82
CA ALA A 520 -23.75 30.90 29.05
C ALA A 520 -23.00 29.74 29.72
#